data_AF-A0A3D6EDW0-F1
#
_entry.id   AF-A0A3D6EDW0-F1
#
_cell.length_a   1.000
_cell.length_b   1.000
_cell.length_c   1.000
_cell.angle_alpha   90.00
_cell.angle_beta   90.00
_cell.angle_gamma   90.00
#
_symmetry.space_group_name_H-M   'P 1'
#
loop_
_entity.id
_entity.type
_entity.pdbx_description
1 polymer ?
#
loop_
_entity_poly.entity_id
_entity_poly.type
_entity_poly.pdbx_seq_one_letter_code
_entity_poly.pdbx_strand_id
1 'polypeptide(L)'
;MESFKEYVEREIIPQYADFDGAHKEDHVRSVIRRSLELAKFYPVKPEVVYLAAAYHDLGLSEGREEHHLASARKIHEDMMLRQWFSEDEIELAAQAAEDHRASGKNPPRSIYGRIVAEADGQIEPETVVRRTVLYGFDHYPQMNRRQMWERALSHLKEKYAEGGYLKLWIPESDNAARLAELRSLIADEARLRQMFDVIYREKKYLPYVCERFKTDAHYREGHIRIVTPGPGTVVLGMHKPEMMSEAKSIAAREDVREWLDDWKCTASTLSHEERSIWGLVIDSLKCDIDERLAMVDDYLPAVNSWAVCDTFCCNARWARRPSASDKVWLYICRLLKSGEEFTRRVGIVLMMCCFLTPDTIARSFEALKGMHLRDGEPYYVRMSVAWLLATALAKDEMRTREFVSSAECGIPSDILRLYVRKARESFRTNKVEPFLPGKRVK
;
A
#
# COMPACT_ATOMS: atom_id res chain seq x y z
N MET A 1 -19.66 16.53 -48.85
CA MET A 1 -19.58 15.12 -48.41
C MET A 1 -18.73 15.13 -47.16
N GLU A 2 -19.20 14.50 -46.09
CA GLU A 2 -18.40 14.32 -44.88
C GLU A 2 -17.11 13.57 -45.21
N SER A 3 -15.99 13.98 -44.61
CA SER A 3 -14.72 13.27 -44.75
C SER A 3 -14.70 11.99 -43.90
N PHE A 4 -13.93 11.00 -44.30
CA PHE A 4 -13.80 9.75 -43.55
C PHE A 4 -13.37 9.97 -42.07
N LYS A 5 -12.50 10.95 -41.81
CA LYS A 5 -12.07 11.28 -40.44
C LYS A 5 -13.22 11.85 -39.60
N GLU A 6 -14.02 12.75 -40.18
CA GLU A 6 -15.21 13.29 -39.51
C GLU A 6 -16.21 12.18 -39.19
N TYR A 7 -16.39 11.22 -40.11
CA TYR A 7 -17.23 10.04 -39.87
C TYR A 7 -16.72 9.19 -38.70
N VAL A 8 -15.42 8.88 -38.65
CA VAL A 8 -14.83 8.09 -37.55
C VAL A 8 -14.97 8.80 -36.20
N GLU A 9 -14.72 10.10 -36.16
CA GLU A 9 -14.88 10.91 -34.94
C GLU A 9 -16.33 10.96 -34.44
N ARG A 10 -17.30 10.95 -35.35
CA ARG A 10 -18.73 11.04 -35.02
C ARG A 10 -19.35 9.69 -34.69
N GLU A 11 -19.04 8.65 -35.46
CA GLU A 11 -19.77 7.37 -35.43
C GLU A 11 -18.99 6.24 -34.78
N ILE A 12 -17.65 6.22 -34.89
CA ILE A 12 -16.83 5.06 -34.51
C ILE A 12 -16.20 5.25 -33.14
N ILE A 13 -15.46 6.33 -32.93
CA ILE A 13 -14.75 6.55 -31.65
C ILE A 13 -15.71 6.59 -30.45
N PRO A 14 -16.90 7.23 -30.50
CA PRO A 14 -17.82 7.24 -29.37
C PRO A 14 -18.28 5.85 -28.90
N GLN A 15 -18.22 4.82 -29.75
CA GLN A 15 -18.57 3.45 -29.35
C GLN A 15 -17.60 2.85 -28.32
N TYR A 16 -16.38 3.41 -28.19
CA TYR A 16 -15.39 2.98 -27.20
C TYR A 16 -15.69 3.48 -25.78
N ALA A 17 -16.65 4.41 -25.61
CA ALA A 17 -16.94 5.03 -24.30
C ALA A 17 -17.37 4.00 -23.24
N ASP A 18 -18.04 2.94 -23.67
CA ASP A 18 -18.61 1.88 -22.82
C ASP A 18 -17.64 0.70 -22.57
N PHE A 19 -16.45 0.70 -23.18
CA PHE A 19 -15.45 -0.34 -22.98
C PHE A 19 -14.72 -0.18 -21.63
N ASP A 20 -13.95 -1.20 -21.25
CA ASP A 20 -13.19 -1.18 -20.01
C ASP A 20 -12.14 -0.05 -20.01
N GLY A 21 -11.66 0.33 -18.82
CA GLY A 21 -10.80 1.50 -18.64
C GLY A 21 -9.49 1.47 -19.45
N ALA A 22 -9.06 0.33 -19.99
CA ALA A 22 -7.88 0.24 -20.83
C ALA A 22 -8.17 0.48 -22.33
N HIS A 23 -9.43 0.41 -22.77
CA HIS A 23 -9.83 0.44 -24.19
C HIS A 23 -10.86 1.54 -24.49
N LYS A 24 -10.74 2.71 -23.85
CA LYS A 24 -11.63 3.86 -24.08
C LYS A 24 -11.18 4.73 -25.25
N GLU A 25 -11.89 5.83 -25.51
CA GLU A 25 -11.60 6.79 -26.59
C GLU A 25 -10.13 7.24 -26.64
N ASP A 26 -9.50 7.51 -25.48
CA ASP A 26 -8.08 7.90 -25.41
C ASP A 26 -7.15 6.80 -25.95
N HIS A 27 -7.50 5.52 -25.74
CA HIS A 27 -6.73 4.38 -26.23
C HIS A 27 -6.75 4.34 -27.76
N VAL A 28 -7.94 4.28 -28.37
CA VAL A 28 -8.07 4.23 -29.83
C VAL A 28 -7.42 5.45 -30.51
N ARG A 29 -7.56 6.65 -29.92
CA ARG A 29 -6.89 7.86 -30.41
C ARG A 29 -5.37 7.74 -30.35
N SER A 30 -4.83 7.16 -29.28
CA SER A 30 -3.40 6.90 -29.15
C SER A 30 -2.93 5.89 -30.21
N VAL A 31 -3.65 4.78 -30.40
CA VAL A 31 -3.33 3.76 -31.40
C VAL A 31 -3.36 4.34 -32.82
N ILE A 32 -4.39 5.12 -33.17
CA ILE A 32 -4.47 5.83 -34.47
C ILE A 32 -3.24 6.71 -34.67
N ARG A 33 -2.94 7.60 -33.71
CA ARG A 33 -1.82 8.53 -33.81
C ARG A 33 -0.49 7.80 -33.99
N ARG A 34 -0.22 6.76 -33.18
CA ARG A 34 1.01 5.97 -33.26
C ARG A 34 1.09 5.19 -34.57
N SER A 35 -0.01 4.59 -35.02
CA SER A 35 -0.08 3.88 -36.29
C SER A 35 0.29 4.79 -37.46
N LEU A 36 -0.20 6.04 -37.46
CA LEU A 36 0.15 7.03 -38.49
C LEU A 36 1.62 7.50 -38.41
N GLU A 37 2.19 7.61 -37.21
CA GLU A 37 3.62 7.92 -37.07
C GLU A 37 4.49 6.80 -37.64
N LEU A 38 4.18 5.55 -37.31
CA LEU A 38 4.89 4.38 -37.85
C LEU A 38 4.69 4.24 -39.36
N ALA A 39 3.50 4.55 -39.87
CA ALA A 39 3.19 4.50 -41.30
C ALA A 39 4.12 5.38 -42.16
N LYS A 40 4.70 6.46 -41.62
CA LYS A 40 5.62 7.37 -42.34
C LYS A 40 6.90 6.66 -42.84
N PHE A 41 7.26 5.54 -42.23
CA PHE A 41 8.47 4.77 -42.59
C PHE A 41 8.23 3.73 -43.68
N TYR A 42 6.97 3.48 -44.07
CA TYR A 42 6.59 2.38 -44.95
C TYR A 42 5.75 2.85 -46.14
N PRO A 43 5.78 2.12 -47.28
CA PRO A 43 4.97 2.46 -48.46
C PRO A 43 3.52 2.00 -48.27
N VAL A 44 2.80 2.63 -47.35
CA VAL A 44 1.40 2.34 -47.01
C VAL A 44 0.50 3.56 -47.24
N LYS A 45 -0.79 3.33 -47.48
CA LYS A 45 -1.82 4.39 -47.52
C LYS A 45 -2.23 4.76 -46.09
N PRO A 46 -1.97 5.99 -45.61
CA PRO A 46 -2.29 6.40 -44.24
C PRO A 46 -3.77 6.26 -43.87
N GLU A 47 -4.67 6.42 -44.83
CA GLU A 47 -6.12 6.33 -44.64
C GLU A 47 -6.55 4.88 -44.31
N VAL A 48 -5.92 3.89 -44.92
CA VAL A 48 -6.18 2.46 -44.63
C VAL A 48 -5.63 2.07 -43.26
N VAL A 49 -4.46 2.61 -42.88
CA VAL A 49 -3.91 2.46 -41.53
C VAL A 49 -4.83 3.11 -40.49
N TYR A 50 -5.34 4.31 -40.77
CA TYR A 50 -6.29 5.01 -39.90
C TYR A 50 -7.57 4.19 -39.70
N LEU A 51 -8.13 3.63 -40.79
CA LEU A 51 -9.31 2.76 -40.74
C LEU A 51 -9.08 1.54 -39.84
N ALA A 52 -8.01 0.79 -40.10
CA ALA A 52 -7.69 -0.40 -39.31
C ALA A 52 -7.50 -0.05 -37.81
N ALA A 53 -6.76 1.00 -37.51
CA ALA A 53 -6.52 1.45 -36.13
C ALA A 53 -7.81 1.95 -35.44
N ALA A 54 -8.70 2.64 -36.15
CA ALA A 54 -9.95 3.12 -35.58
C ALA A 54 -10.93 2.00 -35.22
N TYR A 55 -10.88 0.88 -35.95
CA TYR A 55 -11.80 -0.25 -35.75
C TYR A 55 -11.19 -1.42 -34.96
N HIS A 56 -9.88 -1.44 -34.69
CA HIS A 56 -9.16 -2.62 -34.17
C HIS A 56 -9.82 -3.29 -32.95
N ASP A 57 -10.40 -2.50 -32.04
CA ASP A 57 -10.99 -2.96 -30.79
C ASP A 57 -12.53 -2.84 -30.75
N LEU A 58 -13.16 -2.43 -31.86
CA LEU A 58 -14.62 -2.21 -31.91
C LEU A 58 -15.42 -3.49 -31.62
N GLY A 59 -14.82 -4.66 -31.88
CA GLY A 59 -15.38 -5.96 -31.53
C GLY A 59 -15.50 -6.25 -30.03
N LEU A 60 -14.90 -5.42 -29.14
CA LEU A 60 -15.05 -5.58 -27.68
C LEU A 60 -16.51 -5.48 -27.23
N SER A 61 -17.37 -4.83 -28.00
CA SER A 61 -18.83 -4.81 -27.79
C SER A 61 -19.46 -6.21 -27.76
N GLU A 62 -18.78 -7.21 -28.34
CA GLU A 62 -19.26 -8.60 -28.44
C GLU A 62 -18.46 -9.57 -27.55
N GLY A 63 -17.58 -9.04 -26.70
CA GLY A 63 -16.77 -9.82 -25.77
C GLY A 63 -15.31 -9.94 -26.21
N ARG A 64 -14.45 -10.24 -25.23
CA ARG A 64 -12.99 -10.09 -25.36
C ARG A 64 -12.28 -11.24 -26.07
N GLU A 65 -12.84 -12.44 -26.06
CA GLU A 65 -12.13 -13.63 -26.56
C GLU A 65 -11.84 -13.54 -28.07
N GLU A 66 -12.83 -13.07 -28.83
CA GLU A 66 -12.82 -13.02 -30.30
C GLU A 66 -13.04 -11.60 -30.86
N HIS A 67 -12.80 -10.55 -30.05
CA HIS A 67 -13.02 -9.15 -30.45
C HIS A 67 -12.32 -8.77 -31.76
N HIS A 68 -11.06 -9.18 -31.96
CA HIS A 68 -10.32 -8.98 -33.20
C HIS A 68 -11.04 -9.51 -34.47
N LEU A 69 -11.68 -10.69 -34.41
CA LEU A 69 -12.50 -11.21 -35.52
C LEU A 69 -13.78 -10.38 -35.71
N ALA A 70 -14.40 -9.96 -34.61
CA ALA A 70 -15.58 -9.11 -34.64
C ALA A 70 -15.28 -7.71 -35.21
N SER A 71 -14.11 -7.14 -34.91
CA SER A 71 -13.63 -5.87 -35.47
C SER A 71 -13.47 -5.93 -36.99
N ALA A 72 -12.85 -7.00 -37.50
CA ALA A 72 -12.74 -7.22 -38.94
C ALA A 72 -14.11 -7.37 -39.61
N ARG A 73 -15.03 -8.14 -39.00
CA ARG A 73 -16.41 -8.25 -39.49
C ARG A 73 -17.12 -6.89 -39.51
N LYS A 74 -16.98 -6.06 -38.46
CA LYS A 74 -17.57 -4.71 -38.41
C LYS A 74 -17.05 -3.81 -39.54
N ILE A 75 -15.77 -3.92 -39.90
CA ILE A 75 -15.22 -3.22 -41.08
C ILE A 75 -15.92 -3.68 -42.36
N HIS A 76 -16.13 -4.99 -42.54
CA HIS A 76 -16.83 -5.51 -43.71
C HIS A 76 -18.31 -5.13 -43.78
N GLU A 77 -18.99 -5.04 -42.63
CA GLU A 77 -20.41 -4.72 -42.52
C GLU A 77 -20.71 -3.22 -42.68
N ASP A 78 -19.70 -2.37 -42.56
CA ASP A 78 -19.84 -0.92 -42.69
C ASP A 78 -19.87 -0.46 -44.16
N MET A 79 -21.07 -0.34 -44.70
CA MET A 79 -21.30 0.04 -46.10
C MET A 79 -20.91 1.48 -46.42
N MET A 80 -20.76 2.35 -45.42
CA MET A 80 -20.33 3.73 -45.64
C MET A 80 -18.87 3.79 -46.10
N LEU A 81 -18.03 2.82 -45.71
CA LEU A 81 -16.62 2.79 -46.07
C LEU A 81 -16.37 2.77 -47.59
N ARG A 82 -17.31 2.23 -48.37
CA ARG A 82 -17.23 2.20 -49.85
C ARG A 82 -17.29 3.58 -50.51
N GLN A 83 -17.63 4.63 -49.76
CA GLN A 83 -17.55 6.00 -50.25
C GLN A 83 -16.12 6.53 -50.31
N TRP A 84 -15.20 5.94 -49.53
CA TRP A 84 -13.81 6.41 -49.39
C TRP A 84 -12.77 5.35 -49.77
N PHE A 85 -13.13 4.06 -49.73
CA PHE A 85 -12.21 2.93 -49.92
C PHE A 85 -12.71 1.94 -50.96
N SER A 86 -11.77 1.33 -51.69
CA SER A 86 -12.01 0.15 -52.53
C SER A 86 -12.19 -1.12 -51.69
N GLU A 87 -12.78 -2.18 -52.26
CA GLU A 87 -12.93 -3.47 -51.56
C GLU A 87 -11.58 -4.03 -51.10
N ASP A 88 -10.52 -3.89 -51.90
CA ASP A 88 -9.18 -4.35 -51.55
C ASP A 88 -8.61 -3.59 -50.34
N GLU A 89 -8.91 -2.30 -50.22
CA GLU A 89 -8.50 -1.48 -49.07
C GLU A 89 -9.30 -1.81 -47.80
N ILE A 90 -10.60 -2.11 -47.94
CA ILE A 90 -11.46 -2.55 -46.84
C ILE A 90 -10.97 -3.91 -46.33
N GLU A 91 -10.69 -4.87 -47.22
CA GLU A 91 -10.11 -6.17 -46.86
C GLU A 91 -8.78 -5.98 -46.14
N LEU A 92 -7.88 -5.15 -46.68
CA LEU A 92 -6.57 -4.92 -46.07
C LEU A 92 -6.67 -4.31 -44.66
N ALA A 93 -7.62 -3.40 -44.44
CA ALA A 93 -7.88 -2.83 -43.13
C ALA A 93 -8.51 -3.84 -42.16
N ALA A 94 -9.46 -4.67 -42.64
CA ALA A 94 -10.08 -5.72 -41.85
C ALA A 94 -9.06 -6.75 -41.39
N GLN A 95 -8.17 -7.19 -42.30
CA GLN A 95 -7.07 -8.08 -41.97
C GLN A 95 -6.12 -7.47 -40.94
N ALA A 96 -5.77 -6.18 -41.10
CA ALA A 96 -4.91 -5.47 -40.16
C ALA A 96 -5.55 -5.33 -38.77
N ALA A 97 -6.85 -5.07 -38.70
CA ALA A 97 -7.62 -5.02 -37.46
C ALA A 97 -7.72 -6.39 -36.79
N GLU A 98 -7.86 -7.49 -37.53
CA GLU A 98 -7.84 -8.84 -36.97
C GLU A 98 -6.44 -9.22 -36.44
N ASP A 99 -5.39 -8.82 -37.14
CA ASP A 99 -4.00 -9.20 -36.85
C ASP A 99 -3.39 -8.44 -35.65
N HIS A 100 -4.07 -7.44 -35.09
CA HIS A 100 -3.50 -6.60 -34.02
C HIS A 100 -3.21 -7.38 -32.73
N ARG A 101 -3.95 -8.47 -32.47
CA ARG A 101 -3.92 -9.19 -31.21
C ARG A 101 -2.53 -9.78 -30.92
N ALA A 102 -1.87 -9.26 -29.88
CA ALA A 102 -0.53 -9.70 -29.49
C ALA A 102 -0.40 -11.18 -29.07
N SER A 103 -1.50 -11.85 -28.72
CA SER A 103 -1.54 -13.29 -28.43
C SER A 103 -1.88 -14.16 -29.64
N GLY A 104 -1.98 -13.57 -30.84
CA GLY A 104 -2.20 -14.30 -32.08
C GLY A 104 -1.06 -15.29 -32.34
N LYS A 105 -1.42 -16.49 -32.82
CA LYS A 105 -0.42 -17.54 -33.11
C LYS A 105 0.39 -17.24 -34.37
N ASN A 106 -0.16 -16.43 -35.27
CA ASN A 106 0.41 -16.15 -36.58
C ASN A 106 0.93 -14.70 -36.64
N PRO A 107 2.00 -14.44 -37.42
CA PRO A 107 2.43 -13.07 -37.69
C PRO A 107 1.34 -12.32 -38.49
N PRO A 108 1.23 -10.98 -38.32
CA PRO A 108 0.35 -10.17 -39.14
C PRO A 108 0.61 -10.37 -40.64
N ARG A 109 -0.48 -10.49 -41.42
CA ARG A 109 -0.49 -10.81 -42.86
C ARG A 109 0.18 -9.74 -43.71
N SER A 110 0.11 -8.48 -43.27
CA SER A 110 0.61 -7.33 -44.03
C SER A 110 1.36 -6.34 -43.14
N ILE A 111 2.06 -5.39 -43.78
CA ILE A 111 2.68 -4.27 -43.08
C ILE A 111 1.65 -3.40 -42.33
N TYR A 112 0.40 -3.33 -42.81
CA TYR A 112 -0.69 -2.63 -42.13
C TYR A 112 -0.99 -3.29 -40.79
N GLY A 113 -1.14 -4.63 -40.77
CA GLY A 113 -1.34 -5.38 -39.54
C GLY A 113 -0.17 -5.25 -38.57
N ARG A 114 1.08 -5.25 -39.07
CA ARG A 114 2.27 -5.02 -38.23
C ARG A 114 2.27 -3.63 -37.58
N ILE A 115 1.92 -2.59 -38.34
CA ILE A 115 1.83 -1.22 -37.83
C ILE A 115 0.78 -1.13 -36.72
N VAL A 116 -0.44 -1.66 -36.94
CA VAL A 116 -1.52 -1.62 -35.95
C VAL A 116 -1.17 -2.44 -34.72
N ALA A 117 -0.67 -3.67 -34.89
CA ALA A 117 -0.24 -4.53 -33.78
C ALA A 117 0.86 -3.87 -32.92
N GLU A 118 1.83 -3.21 -33.56
CA GLU A 118 2.91 -2.50 -32.86
C GLU A 118 2.40 -1.26 -32.11
N ALA A 119 1.51 -0.50 -32.74
CA ALA A 119 0.93 0.72 -32.19
C ALA A 119 -0.01 0.44 -31.00
N ASP A 120 -0.76 -0.67 -31.03
CA ASP A 120 -1.58 -1.15 -29.93
C ASP A 120 -0.74 -1.71 -28.77
N GLY A 121 0.35 -2.42 -29.09
CA GLY A 121 1.24 -3.06 -28.13
C GLY A 121 2.15 -2.12 -27.32
N GLN A 122 1.74 -0.89 -26.99
CA GLN A 122 2.58 0.07 -26.25
C GLN A 122 3.15 -0.52 -24.96
N ILE A 123 4.47 -0.46 -24.84
CA ILE A 123 5.17 -0.96 -23.66
C ILE A 123 5.56 0.23 -22.78
N GLU A 124 4.83 0.40 -21.69
CA GLU A 124 5.23 1.26 -20.58
C GLU A 124 5.46 0.36 -19.36
N PRO A 125 6.70 0.17 -18.90
CA PRO A 125 7.00 -0.86 -17.89
C PRO A 125 6.12 -0.77 -16.64
N GLU A 126 5.93 0.43 -16.08
CA GLU A 126 5.10 0.65 -14.90
C GLU A 126 3.61 0.39 -15.16
N THR A 127 3.09 0.85 -16.30
CA THR A 127 1.70 0.62 -16.73
C THR A 127 1.44 -0.86 -16.95
N VAL A 128 2.38 -1.59 -17.57
CA VAL A 128 2.26 -3.05 -17.79
C VAL A 128 2.22 -3.81 -16.48
N VAL A 129 3.11 -3.50 -15.53
CA VAL A 129 3.09 -4.11 -14.19
C VAL A 129 1.78 -3.77 -13.49
N ARG A 130 1.37 -2.50 -13.47
CA ARG A 130 0.10 -2.04 -12.86
C ARG A 130 -1.11 -2.77 -13.42
N ARG A 131 -1.27 -2.82 -14.74
CA ARG A 131 -2.38 -3.54 -15.40
C ARG A 131 -2.37 -5.02 -15.06
N THR A 132 -1.19 -5.65 -15.01
CA THR A 132 -1.05 -7.07 -14.66
C THR A 132 -1.51 -7.35 -13.24
N VAL A 133 -1.19 -6.48 -12.28
CA VAL A 133 -1.63 -6.63 -10.88
C VAL A 133 -3.13 -6.37 -10.75
N LEU A 134 -3.63 -5.27 -11.32
CA LEU A 134 -5.05 -4.91 -11.25
C LEU A 134 -5.96 -5.97 -11.88
N TYR A 135 -5.54 -6.57 -13.00
CA TYR A 135 -6.25 -7.71 -13.59
C TYR A 135 -6.42 -8.86 -12.60
N GLY A 136 -5.43 -9.09 -11.72
CA GLY A 136 -5.50 -10.09 -10.66
C GLY A 136 -6.65 -9.83 -9.68
N PHE A 137 -6.83 -8.58 -9.27
CA PHE A 137 -7.94 -8.19 -8.39
C PHE A 137 -9.31 -8.35 -9.06
N ASP A 138 -9.42 -8.03 -10.35
CA ASP A 138 -10.70 -8.04 -11.05
C ASP A 138 -11.15 -9.46 -11.42
N HIS A 139 -10.22 -10.39 -11.69
CA HIS A 139 -10.53 -11.75 -12.17
C HIS A 139 -10.28 -12.85 -11.14
N TYR A 140 -9.46 -12.59 -10.11
CA TYR A 140 -9.10 -13.57 -9.07
C TYR A 140 -9.16 -12.94 -7.67
N PRO A 141 -10.29 -12.34 -7.25
CA PRO A 141 -10.41 -11.62 -5.98
C PRO A 141 -10.14 -12.50 -4.73
N GLN A 142 -10.24 -13.82 -4.88
CA GLN A 142 -9.98 -14.82 -3.84
C GLN A 142 -8.49 -15.11 -3.61
N MET A 143 -7.59 -14.69 -4.51
CA MET A 143 -6.17 -14.95 -4.34
C MET A 143 -5.60 -14.13 -3.19
N ASN A 144 -4.78 -14.76 -2.34
CA ASN A 144 -3.96 -14.02 -1.38
C ASN A 144 -2.79 -13.32 -2.08
N ARG A 145 -2.05 -12.46 -1.36
CA ARG A 145 -0.97 -11.67 -1.95
C ARG A 145 0.12 -12.53 -2.60
N ARG A 146 0.47 -13.68 -2.00
CA ARG A 146 1.48 -14.60 -2.55
C ARG A 146 1.02 -15.15 -3.91
N GLN A 147 -0.22 -15.62 -3.99
CA GLN A 147 -0.81 -16.12 -5.24
C GLN A 147 -0.91 -15.01 -6.29
N MET A 148 -1.34 -13.79 -5.90
CA MET A 148 -1.38 -12.65 -6.81
C MET A 148 0.00 -12.29 -7.36
N TRP A 149 1.04 -12.35 -6.52
CA TRP A 149 2.43 -12.14 -6.96
C TRP A 149 2.88 -13.22 -7.94
N GLU A 150 2.73 -14.50 -7.59
CA GLU A 150 3.12 -15.64 -8.43
C GLU A 150 2.44 -15.55 -9.81
N ARG A 151 1.14 -15.25 -9.83
CA ARG A 151 0.36 -15.02 -11.04
C ARG A 151 0.91 -13.86 -11.87
N ALA A 152 1.13 -12.69 -11.25
CA ALA A 152 1.61 -11.51 -11.93
C ALA A 152 3.00 -11.74 -12.53
N LEU A 153 3.91 -12.38 -11.78
CA LEU A 153 5.25 -12.72 -12.23
C LEU A 153 5.23 -13.72 -13.39
N SER A 154 4.41 -14.78 -13.31
CA SER A 154 4.26 -15.76 -14.39
C SER A 154 3.77 -15.08 -15.67
N HIS A 155 2.72 -14.25 -15.57
CA HIS A 155 2.19 -13.52 -16.72
C HIS A 155 3.24 -12.61 -17.36
N LEU A 156 3.99 -11.86 -16.55
CA LEU A 156 5.05 -10.99 -17.06
C LEU A 156 6.16 -11.78 -17.76
N LYS A 157 6.56 -12.92 -17.19
CA LYS A 157 7.61 -13.80 -17.77
C LYS A 157 7.15 -14.44 -19.07
N GLU A 158 5.98 -15.06 -19.09
CA GLU A 158 5.45 -15.74 -20.28
C GLU A 158 5.27 -14.77 -21.46
N LYS A 159 4.84 -13.53 -21.20
CA LYS A 159 4.58 -12.55 -22.24
C LYS A 159 5.80 -11.74 -22.65
N TYR A 160 6.53 -11.14 -21.69
CA TYR A 160 7.50 -10.08 -21.97
C TYR A 160 8.98 -10.45 -21.74
N ALA A 161 9.27 -11.49 -20.95
CA ALA A 161 10.66 -11.88 -20.70
C ALA A 161 11.37 -12.39 -21.97
N GLU A 162 12.67 -12.67 -21.86
CA GLU A 162 13.41 -13.29 -22.94
C GLU A 162 12.80 -14.65 -23.31
N GLY A 163 12.50 -14.86 -24.59
CA GLY A 163 11.76 -16.02 -25.06
C GLY A 163 10.23 -15.98 -24.84
N GLY A 164 9.70 -14.89 -24.28
CA GLY A 164 8.26 -14.65 -24.16
C GLY A 164 7.55 -14.56 -25.52
N TYR A 165 6.23 -14.69 -25.51
CA TYR A 165 5.45 -14.76 -26.75
C TYR A 165 5.23 -13.40 -27.43
N LEU A 166 5.42 -12.27 -26.74
CA LEU A 166 5.31 -10.94 -27.37
C LEU A 166 6.35 -10.80 -28.49
N LYS A 167 5.89 -10.41 -29.68
CA LYS A 167 6.73 -10.10 -30.83
C LYS A 167 6.61 -8.62 -31.18
N LEU A 168 7.75 -8.00 -31.47
CA LEU A 168 7.82 -6.67 -32.07
C LEU A 168 7.98 -6.83 -33.58
N TRP A 169 7.24 -6.03 -34.33
CA TRP A 169 7.11 -6.13 -35.78
C TRP A 169 7.77 -4.97 -36.52
N ILE A 170 7.90 -3.80 -35.88
CA ILE A 170 8.39 -2.56 -36.50
C ILE A 170 9.67 -2.09 -35.78
N PRO A 171 10.85 -2.12 -36.44
CA PRO A 171 12.12 -1.70 -35.85
C PRO A 171 12.18 -0.23 -35.42
N GLU A 172 11.45 0.65 -36.10
CA GLU A 172 11.41 2.09 -35.83
C GLU A 172 10.55 2.45 -34.60
N SER A 173 9.82 1.47 -34.06
CA SER A 173 9.05 1.62 -32.82
C SER A 173 9.96 1.74 -31.61
N ASP A 174 9.60 2.60 -30.66
CA ASP A 174 10.29 2.73 -29.37
C ASP A 174 10.08 1.51 -28.45
N ASN A 175 9.14 0.62 -28.80
CA ASN A 175 8.81 -0.57 -28.03
C ASN A 175 10.03 -1.48 -27.78
N ALA A 176 11.04 -1.52 -28.67
CA ALA A 176 12.24 -2.33 -28.43
C ALA A 176 13.03 -1.87 -27.20
N ALA A 177 13.26 -0.56 -27.08
CA ALA A 177 13.92 0.03 -25.92
C ALA A 177 13.07 -0.16 -24.65
N ARG A 178 11.75 0.06 -24.75
CA ARG A 178 10.82 -0.12 -23.63
C ARG A 178 10.69 -1.57 -23.17
N LEU A 179 10.72 -2.53 -24.10
CA LEU A 179 10.73 -3.95 -23.78
C LEU A 179 12.03 -4.32 -23.06
N ALA A 180 13.17 -3.76 -23.47
CA ALA A 180 14.43 -3.96 -22.76
C ALA A 180 14.37 -3.40 -21.32
N GLU A 181 13.79 -2.21 -21.13
CA GLU A 181 13.52 -1.64 -19.80
C GLU A 181 12.63 -2.57 -18.94
N LEU A 182 11.53 -3.06 -19.51
CA LEU A 182 10.62 -3.99 -18.82
C LEU A 182 11.30 -5.33 -18.51
N ARG A 183 12.12 -5.87 -19.41
CA ARG A 183 12.89 -7.11 -19.18
C ARG A 183 13.91 -6.93 -18.06
N SER A 184 14.60 -5.78 -18.00
CA SER A 184 15.49 -5.45 -16.89
C SER A 184 14.73 -5.40 -15.57
N LEU A 185 13.51 -4.86 -15.56
CA LEU A 185 12.65 -4.83 -14.38
C LEU A 185 12.18 -6.25 -13.98
N ILE A 186 11.81 -7.10 -14.94
CA ILE A 186 11.41 -8.50 -14.68
C ILE A 186 12.58 -9.31 -14.11
N ALA A 187 13.81 -9.06 -14.58
CA ALA A 187 15.01 -9.70 -14.06
C ALA A 187 15.36 -9.25 -12.62
N ASP A 188 15.09 -7.99 -12.29
CA ASP A 188 15.19 -7.46 -10.92
C ASP A 188 13.91 -7.73 -10.12
N GLU A 189 13.74 -8.99 -9.71
CA GLU A 189 12.55 -9.42 -8.97
C GLU A 189 12.34 -8.64 -7.66
N ALA A 190 13.40 -8.13 -7.03
CA ALA A 190 13.29 -7.33 -5.82
C ALA A 190 12.61 -5.98 -6.11
N ARG A 191 13.06 -5.27 -7.15
CA ARG A 191 12.43 -4.02 -7.59
C ARG A 191 11.01 -4.25 -8.09
N LEU A 192 10.79 -5.31 -8.87
CA LEU A 192 9.45 -5.66 -9.34
C LEU A 192 8.51 -5.99 -8.17
N ARG A 193 9.00 -6.69 -7.13
CA ARG A 193 8.22 -7.00 -5.94
C ARG A 193 7.83 -5.73 -5.17
N GLN A 194 8.72 -4.76 -5.05
CA GLN A 194 8.41 -3.47 -4.45
C GLN A 194 7.31 -2.73 -5.21
N MET A 195 7.36 -2.71 -6.54
CA MET A 195 6.30 -2.11 -7.37
C MET A 195 4.97 -2.85 -7.19
N PHE A 196 4.98 -4.19 -7.23
CA PHE A 196 3.80 -5.01 -6.94
C PHE A 196 3.19 -4.64 -5.59
N ASP A 197 4.01 -4.54 -4.54
CA ASP A 197 3.54 -4.24 -3.19
C ASP A 197 2.90 -2.85 -3.09
N VAL A 198 3.45 -1.84 -3.79
CA VAL A 198 2.84 -0.51 -3.88
C VAL A 198 1.46 -0.58 -4.54
N ILE A 199 1.35 -1.22 -5.70
CA ILE A 199 0.09 -1.31 -6.46
C ILE A 199 -0.95 -2.15 -5.71
N TYR A 200 -0.53 -3.29 -5.13
CA TYR A 200 -1.38 -4.15 -4.31
C TYR A 200 -1.92 -3.37 -3.11
N ARG A 201 -1.07 -2.62 -2.42
CA ARG A 201 -1.44 -1.77 -1.27
C ARG A 201 -2.43 -0.68 -1.67
N GLU A 202 -2.17 0.03 -2.78
CA GLU A 202 -3.07 1.04 -3.33
C GLU A 202 -4.46 0.46 -3.60
N LYS A 203 -4.55 -0.69 -4.28
CA LYS A 203 -5.84 -1.28 -4.63
C LYS A 203 -6.55 -1.91 -3.43
N LYS A 204 -5.81 -2.58 -2.54
CA LYS A 204 -6.36 -3.31 -1.40
C LYS A 204 -6.75 -2.38 -0.25
N TYR A 205 -5.96 -1.34 0.04
CA TYR A 205 -6.09 -0.58 1.30
C TYR A 205 -6.43 0.91 1.12
N LEU A 206 -6.01 1.57 0.04
CA LEU A 206 -6.36 2.99 -0.19
C LEU A 206 -7.87 3.28 -0.24
N PRO A 207 -8.76 2.34 -0.67
CA PRO A 207 -10.21 2.55 -0.61
C PRO A 207 -10.75 2.85 0.80
N TYR A 208 -10.03 2.51 1.87
CA TYR A 208 -10.45 2.78 3.25
C TYR A 208 -10.09 4.19 3.74
N VAL A 209 -9.34 4.99 2.97
CA VAL A 209 -9.06 6.39 3.29
C VAL A 209 -10.25 7.24 2.86
N CYS A 210 -10.87 7.96 3.79
CA CYS A 210 -11.98 8.87 3.48
C CYS A 210 -11.57 9.92 2.44
N GLU A 211 -12.42 10.18 1.44
CA GLU A 211 -12.13 11.13 0.34
C GLU A 211 -11.69 12.50 0.82
N ARG A 212 -12.27 13.00 1.92
CA ARG A 212 -11.89 14.29 2.52
C ARG A 212 -10.39 14.38 2.85
N PHE A 213 -9.72 13.27 3.12
CA PHE A 213 -8.30 13.23 3.46
C PHE A 213 -7.38 12.87 2.30
N LYS A 214 -7.94 12.34 1.20
CA LYS A 214 -7.15 12.14 -0.02
C LYS A 214 -6.67 13.49 -0.58
N THR A 215 -7.42 14.57 -0.33
CA THR A 215 -7.12 15.92 -0.84
C THR A 215 -6.69 16.94 0.22
N ASP A 216 -6.82 16.68 1.52
CA ASP A 216 -6.41 17.61 2.59
C ASP A 216 -4.91 17.51 2.92
N ALA A 217 -4.09 18.15 2.09
CA ALA A 217 -2.64 18.22 2.29
C ALA A 217 -2.26 18.95 3.59
N HIS A 218 -3.02 19.97 4.00
CA HIS A 218 -2.71 20.78 5.19
C HIS A 218 -2.81 19.96 6.47
N TYR A 219 -3.89 19.17 6.61
CA TYR A 219 -4.05 18.26 7.74
C TYR A 219 -2.91 17.23 7.80
N ARG A 220 -2.58 16.59 6.65
CA ARG A 220 -1.51 15.59 6.59
C ARG A 220 -0.16 16.16 6.99
N GLU A 221 0.19 17.35 6.51
CA GLU A 221 1.45 18.02 6.88
C GLU A 221 1.50 18.36 8.38
N GLY A 222 0.39 18.83 8.95
CA GLY A 222 0.28 19.05 10.39
C GLY A 222 0.47 17.76 11.18
N HIS A 223 -0.14 16.67 10.73
CA HIS A 223 -0.02 15.35 11.36
C HIS A 223 1.41 14.81 11.30
N ILE A 224 2.09 14.92 10.15
CA ILE A 224 3.50 14.53 9.95
C ILE A 224 4.41 15.23 10.96
N ARG A 225 4.23 16.53 11.19
CA ARG A 225 5.04 17.30 12.16
C ARG A 225 4.82 16.82 13.59
N ILE A 226 3.63 16.35 13.94
CA ILE A 226 3.31 15.84 15.28
C ILE A 226 3.89 14.44 15.46
N VAL A 227 3.58 13.51 14.55
CA VAL A 227 3.98 12.11 14.71
C VAL A 227 5.46 11.89 14.45
N THR A 228 6.08 12.74 13.61
CA THR A 228 7.49 12.68 13.20
C THR A 228 7.87 11.24 12.81
N PRO A 229 7.26 10.69 11.75
CA PRO A 229 7.42 9.28 11.42
C PRO A 229 8.85 9.03 10.90
N GLY A 230 9.29 7.78 10.94
CA GLY A 230 10.62 7.42 10.43
C GLY A 230 10.78 7.80 8.94
N PRO A 231 12.02 8.07 8.46
CA PRO A 231 12.28 8.45 7.07
C PRO A 231 11.59 7.53 6.05
N GLY A 232 10.96 8.10 5.03
CA GLY A 232 10.26 7.35 3.98
C GLY A 232 8.90 6.77 4.38
N THR A 233 8.45 6.95 5.63
CA THR A 233 7.11 6.49 6.05
C THR A 233 6.02 7.37 5.46
N VAL A 234 5.11 6.75 4.69
CA VAL A 234 3.91 7.41 4.16
C VAL A 234 2.93 7.70 5.30
N VAL A 235 2.31 8.89 5.30
CA VAL A 235 1.21 9.26 6.21
C VAL A 235 -0.03 9.52 5.38
N LEU A 236 -1.05 8.68 5.57
CA LEU A 236 -2.33 8.74 4.85
C LEU A 236 -3.23 9.84 5.40
N GLY A 237 -3.15 10.14 6.71
CA GLY A 237 -3.98 11.15 7.36
C GLY A 237 -5.34 10.66 7.83
N MET A 238 -5.45 9.41 8.30
CA MET A 238 -6.70 8.91 8.90
C MET A 238 -6.81 9.34 10.36
N HIS A 239 -8.02 9.71 10.80
CA HIS A 239 -8.24 9.96 12.21
C HIS A 239 -8.45 8.65 12.98
N LYS A 240 -8.19 8.71 14.30
CA LYS A 240 -8.34 7.55 15.19
C LYS A 240 -9.71 6.83 15.10
N PRO A 241 -10.88 7.49 15.03
CA PRO A 241 -12.16 6.79 14.90
C PRO A 241 -12.26 5.94 13.62
N GLU A 242 -11.70 6.41 12.52
CA GLU A 242 -11.69 5.71 11.23
C GLU A 242 -10.77 4.49 11.30
N MET A 243 -9.54 4.68 11.81
CA MET A 243 -8.61 3.57 12.05
C MET A 243 -9.23 2.50 12.96
N MET A 244 -9.99 2.89 13.99
CA MET A 244 -10.69 1.94 14.86
C MET A 244 -11.85 1.23 14.15
N SER A 245 -12.57 1.92 13.25
CA SER A 245 -13.63 1.31 12.44
C SER A 245 -13.04 0.25 11.52
N GLU A 246 -11.99 0.60 10.78
CA GLU A 246 -11.32 -0.31 9.86
C GLU A 246 -10.68 -1.50 10.57
N ALA A 247 -10.03 -1.27 11.70
CA ALA A 247 -9.45 -2.35 12.50
C ALA A 247 -10.51 -3.38 12.94
N LYS A 248 -11.73 -2.95 13.28
CA LYS A 248 -12.83 -3.86 13.61
C LYS A 248 -13.35 -4.61 12.40
N SER A 249 -13.50 -3.93 11.26
CA SER A 249 -13.90 -4.55 10.00
C SER A 249 -12.90 -5.64 9.59
N ILE A 250 -11.60 -5.36 9.67
CA ILE A 250 -10.53 -6.32 9.37
C ILE A 250 -10.53 -7.47 10.39
N ALA A 251 -10.65 -7.18 11.69
CA ALA A 251 -10.67 -8.20 12.73
C ALA A 251 -11.87 -9.17 12.65
N ALA A 252 -12.95 -8.78 11.96
CA ALA A 252 -14.12 -9.61 11.73
C ALA A 252 -14.01 -10.52 10.48
N ARG A 253 -12.95 -10.38 9.68
CA ARG A 253 -12.77 -11.18 8.47
C ARG A 253 -12.32 -12.60 8.80
N GLU A 254 -12.73 -13.56 7.97
CA GLU A 254 -12.28 -14.95 8.07
C GLU A 254 -10.78 -15.09 7.74
N ASP A 255 -10.29 -14.32 6.76
CA ASP A 255 -8.89 -14.32 6.30
C ASP A 255 -7.97 -13.39 7.10
N VAL A 256 -8.39 -12.93 8.29
CA VAL A 256 -7.61 -11.94 9.07
C VAL A 256 -6.19 -12.42 9.39
N ARG A 257 -5.96 -13.71 9.59
CA ARG A 257 -4.60 -14.24 9.85
C ARG A 257 -3.69 -14.06 8.63
N GLU A 258 -4.18 -14.42 7.44
CA GLU A 258 -3.45 -14.21 6.18
C GLU A 258 -3.18 -12.72 5.94
N TRP A 259 -4.14 -11.85 6.28
CA TRP A 259 -3.96 -10.40 6.21
C TRP A 259 -2.82 -9.90 7.11
N LEU A 260 -2.73 -10.41 8.36
CA LEU A 260 -1.66 -10.05 9.27
C LEU A 260 -0.30 -10.58 8.79
N ASP A 261 -0.26 -11.78 8.20
CA ASP A 261 0.95 -12.34 7.60
C ASP A 261 1.44 -11.51 6.40
N ASP A 262 0.51 -10.97 5.59
CA ASP A 262 0.83 -10.03 4.51
C ASP A 262 1.49 -8.78 5.07
N TRP A 263 0.90 -8.16 6.10
CA TRP A 263 1.46 -6.97 6.77
C TRP A 263 2.82 -7.23 7.41
N LYS A 264 3.03 -8.42 7.97
CA LYS A 264 4.34 -8.86 8.47
C LYS A 264 5.38 -8.89 7.34
N CYS A 265 5.03 -9.47 6.19
CA CYS A 265 5.94 -9.54 5.04
C CYS A 265 6.22 -8.17 4.41
N THR A 266 5.31 -7.20 4.56
CA THR A 266 5.43 -5.86 3.98
C THR A 266 5.63 -4.77 5.05
N ALA A 267 6.08 -5.14 6.25
CA ALA A 267 6.12 -4.22 7.39
C ALA A 267 6.94 -2.95 7.11
N SER A 268 7.97 -3.02 6.26
CA SER A 268 8.79 -1.86 5.86
C SER A 268 8.05 -0.87 4.95
N THR A 269 7.07 -1.34 4.18
CA THR A 269 6.31 -0.50 3.23
C THR A 269 5.01 0.03 3.80
N LEU A 270 4.64 -0.36 5.03
CA LEU A 270 3.42 0.13 5.67
C LEU A 270 3.53 1.63 5.99
N SER A 271 2.44 2.34 5.71
CA SER A 271 2.18 3.70 6.16
C SER A 271 2.02 3.78 7.69
N HIS A 272 2.04 5.00 8.21
CA HIS A 272 1.81 5.27 9.63
C HIS A 272 0.46 4.72 10.12
N GLU A 273 -0.59 4.93 9.34
CA GLU A 273 -1.95 4.48 9.65
C GLU A 273 -2.08 2.97 9.54
N GLU A 274 -1.51 2.31 8.52
CA GLU A 274 -1.54 0.84 8.41
C GLU A 274 -0.86 0.17 9.62
N ARG A 275 0.29 0.69 10.06
CA ARG A 275 0.96 0.23 11.30
C ARG A 275 0.09 0.42 12.54
N SER A 276 -0.64 1.53 12.59
CA SER A 276 -1.54 1.83 13.72
C SER A 276 -2.78 0.94 13.70
N ILE A 277 -3.36 0.69 12.53
CA ILE A 277 -4.49 -0.21 12.31
C ILE A 277 -4.09 -1.65 12.66
N TRP A 278 -2.89 -2.10 12.30
CA TRP A 278 -2.39 -3.43 12.69
C TRP A 278 -2.46 -3.65 14.21
N GLY A 279 -1.93 -2.73 15.00
CA GLY A 279 -2.06 -2.81 16.46
C GLY A 279 -3.52 -2.83 16.94
N LEU A 280 -4.41 -2.05 16.31
CA LEU A 280 -5.84 -2.01 16.64
C LEU A 280 -6.59 -3.29 16.22
N VAL A 281 -6.17 -3.95 15.14
CA VAL A 281 -6.69 -5.26 14.72
C VAL A 281 -6.35 -6.30 15.79
N ILE A 282 -5.10 -6.32 16.27
CA ILE A 282 -4.68 -7.20 17.35
C ILE A 282 -5.50 -6.96 18.62
N ASP A 283 -5.87 -5.71 18.95
CA ASP A 283 -6.76 -5.42 20.07
C ASP A 283 -8.19 -5.95 19.85
N SER A 284 -8.73 -5.77 18.64
CA SER A 284 -10.12 -6.09 18.29
C SER A 284 -10.38 -7.58 18.02
N LEU A 285 -9.34 -8.33 17.64
CA LEU A 285 -9.45 -9.74 17.27
C LEU A 285 -9.91 -10.59 18.46
N LYS A 286 -10.75 -11.61 18.18
CA LYS A 286 -11.08 -12.65 19.16
C LYS A 286 -10.07 -13.78 19.03
N CYS A 287 -9.27 -13.95 20.08
CA CYS A 287 -8.22 -14.95 20.21
C CYS A 287 -7.89 -15.15 21.69
N ASP A 288 -7.24 -16.26 22.01
CA ASP A 288 -6.65 -16.44 23.34
C ASP A 288 -5.41 -15.55 23.54
N ILE A 289 -4.89 -15.54 24.76
CA ILE A 289 -3.78 -14.67 25.12
C ILE A 289 -2.46 -15.10 24.48
N ASP A 290 -2.21 -16.39 24.30
CA ASP A 290 -0.94 -16.88 23.75
C ASP A 290 -0.86 -16.58 22.25
N GLU A 291 -1.96 -16.83 21.51
CA GLU A 291 -2.10 -16.42 20.10
C GLU A 291 -1.88 -14.90 19.96
N ARG A 292 -2.49 -14.11 20.85
CA ARG A 292 -2.36 -12.65 20.81
C ARG A 292 -0.92 -12.19 21.03
N LEU A 293 -0.23 -12.74 22.04
CA LEU A 293 1.15 -12.36 22.32
C LEU A 293 2.09 -12.72 21.15
N ALA A 294 1.84 -13.84 20.46
CA ALA A 294 2.56 -14.18 19.22
C ALA A 294 2.31 -13.15 18.11
N MET A 295 1.07 -12.70 17.92
CA MET A 295 0.75 -11.62 16.96
C MET A 295 1.40 -10.29 17.34
N VAL A 296 1.53 -9.98 18.64
CA VAL A 296 2.27 -8.79 19.08
C VAL A 296 3.74 -8.92 18.75
N ASP A 297 4.35 -10.10 18.89
CA ASP A 297 5.76 -10.33 18.50
C ASP A 297 6.00 -10.06 17.03
N ASP A 298 5.08 -10.49 16.16
CA ASP A 298 5.13 -10.20 14.73
C ASP A 298 4.91 -8.72 14.39
N TYR A 299 4.15 -8.00 15.22
CA TYR A 299 3.85 -6.59 15.06
C TYR A 299 4.96 -5.65 15.54
N LEU A 300 5.74 -6.05 16.56
CA LEU A 300 6.76 -5.19 17.18
C LEU A 300 7.73 -4.53 16.17
N PRO A 301 8.24 -5.21 15.13
CA PRO A 301 9.09 -4.58 14.12
C PRO A 301 8.40 -3.46 13.33
N ALA A 302 7.07 -3.45 13.26
CA ALA A 302 6.30 -2.41 12.60
C ALA A 302 6.12 -1.15 13.45
N VAL A 303 6.40 -1.19 14.76
CA VAL A 303 6.28 -0.06 15.68
C VAL A 303 7.50 0.85 15.55
N ASN A 304 7.38 1.87 14.70
CA ASN A 304 8.50 2.76 14.34
C ASN A 304 8.32 4.23 14.80
N SER A 305 7.27 4.52 15.56
CA SER A 305 7.04 5.86 16.13
C SER A 305 6.30 5.78 17.46
N TRP A 306 6.41 6.84 18.24
CA TRP A 306 5.68 6.96 19.51
C TRP A 306 4.17 6.89 19.29
N ALA A 307 3.66 7.45 18.19
CA ALA A 307 2.23 7.48 17.89
C ALA A 307 1.67 6.08 17.54
N VAL A 308 2.44 5.25 16.82
CA VAL A 308 2.07 3.84 16.54
C VAL A 308 2.05 3.05 17.86
N CYS A 309 3.12 3.16 18.66
CA CYS A 309 3.23 2.51 19.96
C CYS A 309 2.06 2.87 20.89
N ASP A 310 1.80 4.17 21.06
CA ASP A 310 0.84 4.66 22.03
C ASP A 310 -0.61 4.36 21.57
N THR A 311 -0.87 4.37 20.26
CA THR A 311 -2.15 3.94 19.69
C THR A 311 -2.43 2.47 20.01
N PHE A 312 -1.44 1.59 19.86
CA PHE A 312 -1.59 0.19 20.25
C PHE A 312 -1.77 0.03 21.77
N CYS A 313 -0.81 0.50 22.57
CA CYS A 313 -0.75 0.22 24.01
C CYS A 313 -1.95 0.83 24.78
N CYS A 314 -2.37 2.05 24.42
CA CYS A 314 -3.49 2.70 25.12
C CYS A 314 -4.85 2.03 24.84
N ASN A 315 -4.95 1.29 23.73
CA ASN A 315 -6.17 0.56 23.36
C ASN A 315 -6.16 -0.90 23.81
N ALA A 316 -5.01 -1.49 24.17
CA ALA A 316 -4.84 -2.90 24.56
C ALA A 316 -5.73 -3.33 25.76
N ARG A 317 -7.02 -3.56 25.53
CA ARG A 317 -8.01 -3.94 26.56
C ARG A 317 -7.76 -5.34 27.06
N TRP A 318 -7.26 -6.21 26.19
CA TRP A 318 -6.87 -7.58 26.51
C TRP A 318 -5.82 -7.64 27.62
N ALA A 319 -4.88 -6.68 27.66
CA ALA A 319 -3.80 -6.63 28.64
C ALA A 319 -4.26 -6.27 30.07
N ARG A 320 -5.48 -5.75 30.21
CA ARG A 320 -6.08 -5.37 31.51
C ARG A 320 -6.98 -6.46 32.10
N ARG A 321 -7.15 -7.60 31.41
CA ARG A 321 -8.02 -8.67 31.88
C ARG A 321 -7.33 -9.41 33.03
N PRO A 322 -8.00 -9.57 34.20
CA PRO A 322 -7.40 -10.27 35.34
C PRO A 322 -6.88 -11.68 35.00
N SER A 323 -7.62 -12.42 34.17
CA SER A 323 -7.25 -13.79 33.74
C SER A 323 -5.97 -13.87 32.90
N ALA A 324 -5.50 -12.75 32.33
CA ALA A 324 -4.28 -12.69 31.53
C ALA A 324 -3.10 -12.02 32.26
N SER A 325 -3.32 -11.48 33.46
CA SER A 325 -2.41 -10.56 34.14
C SER A 325 -0.97 -11.07 34.26
N ASP A 326 -0.78 -12.33 34.70
CA ASP A 326 0.58 -12.88 34.89
C ASP A 326 1.32 -13.13 33.57
N LYS A 327 0.63 -13.67 32.56
CA LYS A 327 1.23 -13.87 31.23
C LYS A 327 1.61 -12.54 30.59
N VAL A 328 0.71 -11.55 30.67
CA VAL A 328 0.97 -10.19 30.18
C VAL A 328 2.14 -9.56 30.93
N TRP A 329 2.22 -9.75 32.24
CA TRP A 329 3.34 -9.24 33.03
C TRP A 329 4.68 -9.85 32.62
N LEU A 330 4.76 -11.18 32.51
CA LEU A 330 5.97 -11.87 32.07
C LEU A 330 6.41 -11.41 30.68
N TYR A 331 5.44 -11.22 29.78
CA TYR A 331 5.67 -10.69 28.45
C TYR A 331 6.22 -9.26 28.50
N ILE A 332 5.62 -8.36 29.28
CA ILE A 332 6.15 -7.00 29.51
C ILE A 332 7.58 -7.06 30.02
N CYS A 333 7.89 -7.87 31.05
CA CYS A 333 9.25 -8.01 31.55
C CYS A 333 10.25 -8.46 30.49
N ARG A 334 9.84 -9.28 29.53
CA ARG A 334 10.67 -9.64 28.36
C ARG A 334 10.90 -8.43 27.45
N LEU A 335 9.86 -7.65 27.15
CA LEU A 335 10.00 -6.43 26.32
C LEU A 335 10.93 -5.39 26.95
N LEU A 336 10.87 -5.22 28.27
CA LEU A 336 11.73 -4.27 29.00
C LEU A 336 13.23 -4.58 28.86
N LYS A 337 13.59 -5.85 28.59
CA LYS A 337 14.96 -6.33 28.39
C LYS A 337 15.44 -6.25 26.94
N SER A 338 14.58 -5.84 26.00
CA SER A 338 14.96 -5.72 24.58
C SER A 338 16.05 -4.67 24.37
N GLY A 339 16.89 -4.84 23.35
CA GLY A 339 17.81 -3.80 22.87
C GLY A 339 17.13 -2.72 22.03
N GLU A 340 15.92 -3.00 21.53
CA GLU A 340 15.19 -2.12 20.60
C GLU A 340 14.39 -1.05 21.35
N GLU A 341 14.59 0.23 20.98
CA GLU A 341 13.99 1.39 21.64
C GLU A 341 12.46 1.32 21.69
N PHE A 342 11.80 1.03 20.56
CA PHE A 342 10.34 0.97 20.50
C PHE A 342 9.77 -0.29 21.15
N THR A 343 10.48 -1.43 21.13
CA THR A 343 10.06 -2.62 21.89
C THR A 343 10.05 -2.35 23.39
N ARG A 344 11.10 -1.70 23.92
CA ARG A 344 11.12 -1.27 25.33
C ARG A 344 10.00 -0.28 25.62
N ARG A 345 9.76 0.69 24.72
CA ARG A 345 8.64 1.65 24.85
C ARG A 345 7.30 0.92 24.96
N VAL A 346 7.02 -0.06 24.10
CA VAL A 346 5.78 -0.86 24.16
C VAL A 346 5.65 -1.53 25.53
N GLY A 347 6.71 -2.15 26.05
CA GLY A 347 6.72 -2.72 27.40
C GLY A 347 6.40 -1.69 28.48
N ILE A 348 7.06 -0.53 28.46
CA ILE A 348 6.86 0.54 29.45
C ILE A 348 5.44 1.12 29.38
N VAL A 349 4.91 1.38 28.19
CA VAL A 349 3.58 1.97 28.01
C VAL A 349 2.48 0.96 28.33
N LEU A 350 2.62 -0.32 27.98
CA LEU A 350 1.70 -1.36 28.43
C LEU A 350 1.69 -1.48 29.97
N MET A 351 2.88 -1.44 30.60
CA MET A 351 3.00 -1.44 32.06
C MET A 351 2.28 -0.23 32.68
N MET A 352 2.50 0.97 32.15
CA MET A 352 1.81 2.19 32.58
C MET A 352 0.28 2.07 32.44
N CYS A 353 -0.21 1.49 31.34
CA CYS A 353 -1.64 1.35 31.06
C CYS A 353 -2.32 0.28 31.93
N CYS A 354 -1.62 -0.78 32.33
CA CYS A 354 -2.24 -1.98 32.91
C CYS A 354 -1.82 -2.26 34.36
N PHE A 355 -0.64 -1.83 34.79
CA PHE A 355 -0.02 -2.21 36.07
C PHE A 355 0.31 -1.02 36.99
N LEU A 356 -0.41 0.09 36.81
CA LEU A 356 -0.47 1.18 37.78
C LEU A 356 -1.81 1.12 38.53
N THR A 357 -2.06 0.01 39.23
CA THR A 357 -3.16 -0.15 40.20
C THR A 357 -2.60 -0.14 41.62
N PRO A 358 -3.45 0.02 42.66
CA PRO A 358 -2.98 -0.07 44.05
C PRO A 358 -2.19 -1.35 44.36
N ASP A 359 -2.52 -2.47 43.73
CA ASP A 359 -1.85 -3.76 43.98
C ASP A 359 -0.58 -3.97 43.14
N THR A 360 -0.43 -3.24 42.02
CA THR A 360 0.61 -3.52 41.02
C THR A 360 1.65 -2.41 40.86
N ILE A 361 1.39 -1.21 41.37
CA ILE A 361 2.28 -0.06 41.22
C ILE A 361 3.69 -0.29 41.79
N ALA A 362 3.79 -0.94 42.95
CA ALA A 362 5.09 -1.29 43.54
C ALA A 362 5.89 -2.25 42.64
N ARG A 363 5.20 -3.24 42.06
CA ARG A 363 5.79 -4.19 41.10
C ARG A 363 6.30 -3.48 39.85
N SER A 364 5.57 -2.47 39.36
CA SER A 364 6.01 -1.62 38.24
C SER A 364 7.28 -0.83 38.56
N PHE A 365 7.43 -0.31 39.77
CA PHE A 365 8.65 0.36 40.21
C PHE A 365 9.85 -0.60 40.33
N GLU A 366 9.64 -1.80 40.87
CA GLU A 366 10.68 -2.84 40.88
C GLU A 366 11.12 -3.22 39.45
N ALA A 367 10.18 -3.34 38.52
CA ALA A 367 10.49 -3.60 37.12
C ALA A 367 11.33 -2.48 36.50
N LEU A 368 11.03 -1.21 36.79
CA LEU A 368 11.84 -0.07 36.34
C LEU A 368 13.27 -0.12 36.90
N LYS A 369 13.44 -0.46 38.19
CA LYS A 369 14.78 -0.65 38.78
C LYS A 369 15.55 -1.77 38.08
N GLY A 370 14.87 -2.88 37.80
CA GLY A 370 15.42 -4.03 37.09
C GLY A 370 15.82 -3.77 35.63
N MET A 371 15.40 -2.63 35.04
CA MET A 371 15.89 -2.21 33.73
C MET A 371 17.32 -1.68 33.76
N HIS A 372 17.87 -1.34 34.94
CA HIS A 372 19.22 -0.79 35.10
C HIS A 372 19.52 0.40 34.15
N LEU A 373 18.56 1.32 34.05
CA LEU A 373 18.62 2.50 33.17
C LEU A 373 19.87 3.36 33.46
N ARG A 374 20.41 3.99 32.41
CA ARG A 374 21.58 4.88 32.49
C ARG A 374 21.27 6.27 31.93
N ASP A 375 22.05 7.28 32.30
CA ASP A 375 21.93 8.59 31.64
C ASP A 375 22.19 8.42 30.13
N GLY A 376 21.40 9.09 29.30
CA GLY A 376 21.55 9.02 27.84
C GLY A 376 20.88 7.82 27.16
N GLU A 377 20.00 7.11 27.85
CA GLU A 377 19.10 6.11 27.23
C GLU A 377 18.35 6.68 26.01
N PRO A 378 17.90 5.84 25.06
CA PRO A 378 17.16 6.31 23.89
C PRO A 378 15.96 7.21 24.26
N TYR A 379 15.71 8.23 23.44
CA TYR A 379 14.77 9.30 23.77
C TYR A 379 13.36 8.80 24.11
N TYR A 380 12.82 7.87 23.33
CA TYR A 380 11.48 7.34 23.51
C TYR A 380 11.38 6.38 24.70
N VAL A 381 12.48 5.72 25.09
CA VAL A 381 12.57 4.99 26.37
C VAL A 381 12.46 6.00 27.52
N ARG A 382 13.36 7.00 27.57
CA ARG A 382 13.37 8.02 28.63
C ARG A 382 12.02 8.73 28.76
N MET A 383 11.42 9.12 27.64
CA MET A 383 10.11 9.78 27.62
C MET A 383 8.99 8.87 28.13
N SER A 384 9.01 7.58 27.83
CA SER A 384 8.00 6.64 28.32
C SER A 384 8.12 6.34 29.82
N VAL A 385 9.35 6.22 30.35
CA VAL A 385 9.56 6.08 31.81
C VAL A 385 9.10 7.35 32.53
N ALA A 386 9.46 8.52 32.02
CA ALA A 386 9.01 9.80 32.56
C ALA A 386 7.48 9.93 32.58
N TRP A 387 6.81 9.51 31.50
CA TRP A 387 5.35 9.52 31.42
C TRP A 387 4.70 8.50 32.35
N LEU A 388 5.30 7.32 32.51
CA LEU A 388 4.86 6.33 33.48
C LEU A 388 4.90 6.90 34.90
N LEU A 389 6.02 7.51 35.31
CA LEU A 389 6.17 8.12 36.63
C LEU A 389 5.18 9.28 36.85
N ALA A 390 4.93 10.12 35.84
CA ALA A 390 3.94 11.18 35.94
C ALA A 390 2.51 10.62 36.06
N THR A 391 2.23 9.51 35.38
CA THR A 391 0.94 8.81 35.48
C THR A 391 0.80 8.11 36.83
N ALA A 392 1.88 7.54 37.37
CA ALA A 392 1.92 6.95 38.69
C ALA A 392 1.67 8.00 39.76
N LEU A 393 2.30 9.18 39.66
CA LEU A 393 2.07 10.32 40.57
C LEU A 393 0.60 10.73 40.63
N ALA A 394 -0.08 10.77 39.46
CA ALA A 394 -1.49 11.10 39.39
C ALA A 394 -2.40 10.05 40.06
N LYS A 395 -1.94 8.80 40.14
CA LYS A 395 -2.70 7.66 40.67
C LYS A 395 -2.43 7.38 42.14
N ASP A 396 -1.18 7.56 42.56
CA ASP A 396 -0.70 7.33 43.92
C ASP A 396 0.47 8.26 44.20
N GLU A 397 0.17 9.43 44.76
CA GLU A 397 1.16 10.47 45.05
C GLU A 397 2.21 9.99 46.05
N MET A 398 1.75 9.36 47.15
CA MET A 398 2.60 8.95 48.26
C MET A 398 3.66 7.96 47.80
N ARG A 399 3.23 6.82 47.22
CA ARG A 399 4.18 5.77 46.79
C ARG A 399 5.09 6.25 45.67
N THR A 400 4.57 7.07 44.76
CA THR A 400 5.41 7.60 43.67
C THR A 400 6.49 8.52 44.22
N ARG A 401 6.16 9.41 45.17
CA ARG A 401 7.14 10.30 45.82
C ARG A 401 8.19 9.52 46.61
N GLU A 402 7.76 8.54 47.39
CA GLU A 402 8.67 7.64 48.12
C GLU A 402 9.63 6.95 47.15
N PHE A 403 9.12 6.43 46.04
CA PHE A 403 9.96 5.79 45.02
C PHE A 403 10.98 6.76 44.41
N VAL A 404 10.53 7.92 43.89
CA VAL A 404 11.45 8.85 43.20
C VAL A 404 12.44 9.55 44.14
N SER A 405 12.13 9.65 45.43
CA SER A 405 13.01 10.24 46.45
C SER A 405 13.96 9.24 47.09
N SER A 406 13.72 7.94 46.92
CA SER A 406 14.58 6.89 47.45
C SER A 406 16.00 6.95 46.84
N ALA A 407 17.01 6.73 47.67
CA ALA A 407 18.40 6.57 47.22
C ALA A 407 18.56 5.37 46.27
N GLU A 408 17.64 4.40 46.33
CA GLU A 408 17.61 3.19 45.50
C GLU A 408 16.69 3.33 44.27
N CYS A 409 16.17 4.53 43.98
CA CYS A 409 15.27 4.80 42.85
C CYS A 409 15.82 4.24 41.53
N GLY A 410 17.14 4.34 41.30
CA GLY A 410 17.81 3.78 40.13
C GLY A 410 17.42 4.45 38.80
N ILE A 411 16.61 5.51 38.82
CA ILE A 411 16.20 6.25 37.63
C ILE A 411 17.18 7.42 37.36
N PRO A 412 17.78 7.48 36.16
CA PRO A 412 18.69 8.55 35.75
C PRO A 412 18.14 9.97 35.87
N SER A 413 19.05 10.93 36.06
CA SER A 413 18.70 12.33 36.32
C SER A 413 17.98 13.00 35.15
N ASP A 414 18.32 12.63 33.92
CA ASP A 414 17.71 13.16 32.71
C ASP A 414 16.26 12.67 32.53
N ILE A 415 15.95 11.43 32.92
CA ILE A 415 14.59 10.88 32.99
C ILE A 415 13.78 11.60 34.08
N LEU A 416 14.35 11.81 35.27
CA LEU A 416 13.64 12.50 36.36
C LEU A 416 13.29 13.95 35.99
N ARG A 417 14.17 14.65 35.26
CA ARG A 417 13.87 15.97 34.69
C ARG A 417 12.70 15.92 33.70
N LEU A 418 12.65 14.90 32.84
CA LEU A 418 11.53 14.68 31.93
C LEU A 418 10.23 14.36 32.68
N TYR A 419 10.29 13.53 33.73
CA TYR A 419 9.15 13.21 34.59
C TYR A 419 8.52 14.49 35.18
N VAL A 420 9.34 15.37 35.77
CA VAL A 420 8.87 16.64 36.34
C VAL A 420 8.21 17.50 35.27
N ARG A 421 8.82 17.58 34.07
CA ARG A 421 8.23 18.30 32.94
C ARG A 421 6.86 17.72 32.56
N LYS A 422 6.77 16.39 32.38
CA LYS A 422 5.52 15.71 32.01
C LYS A 422 4.43 15.84 33.08
N ALA A 423 4.80 15.82 34.36
CA ALA A 423 3.87 16.06 35.46
C ALA A 423 3.35 17.50 35.47
N ARG A 424 4.17 18.50 35.13
CA ARG A 424 3.72 19.90 35.04
C ARG A 424 2.83 20.18 33.83
N GLU A 425 3.10 19.53 32.71
CA GLU A 425 2.31 19.66 31.47
C GLU A 425 0.96 18.92 31.55
N SER A 426 0.80 17.98 32.48
CA SER A 426 -0.38 17.12 32.57
C SER A 426 -1.47 17.74 33.45
N PHE A 427 -2.67 17.87 32.88
CA PHE A 427 -3.88 18.26 33.63
C PHE A 427 -4.25 17.28 34.76
N ARG A 428 -3.72 16.05 34.75
CA ARG A 428 -3.99 15.03 35.79
C ARG A 428 -3.19 15.23 37.07
N THR A 429 -2.11 16.00 36.99
CA THR A 429 -1.18 16.26 38.11
C THR A 429 -1.15 17.76 38.47
N ASN A 430 -2.10 18.55 37.97
CA ASN A 430 -2.18 19.99 38.23
C ASN A 430 -2.32 20.37 39.72
N LYS A 431 -2.72 19.43 40.58
CA LYS A 431 -2.82 19.59 42.03
C LYS A 431 -1.70 18.91 42.81
N VAL A 432 -0.76 18.26 42.13
CA VAL A 432 0.31 17.45 42.73
C VAL A 432 1.66 17.91 42.22
N GLU A 433 2.44 18.56 43.07
CA GLU A 433 3.81 18.96 42.71
C GLU A 433 4.72 17.73 42.56
N PRO A 434 5.41 17.57 41.41
CA PRO A 434 6.39 16.51 41.23
C PRO A 434 7.68 16.80 42.01
N PHE A 435 8.28 15.75 42.56
CA PHE A 435 9.54 15.85 43.30
C PHE A 435 10.75 15.68 42.37
N LEU A 436 11.81 16.48 42.57
CA LEU A 436 13.10 16.27 41.91
C LEU A 436 14.20 16.13 42.97
N PRO A 437 14.86 14.96 43.09
CA PRO A 437 15.98 14.79 44.01
C PRO A 437 17.07 15.84 43.78
N GLY A 438 17.59 16.43 44.86
CA GLY A 438 18.70 17.39 44.81
C GLY A 438 18.32 18.84 44.46
N LYS A 439 17.05 19.13 44.13
CA LYS A 439 16.57 20.52 43.99
C LYS A 439 16.14 21.03 45.37
N ARG A 440 16.88 21.99 45.96
CA ARG A 440 16.40 22.70 47.16
C ARG A 440 15.08 23.39 46.79
N VAL A 441 14.01 23.02 47.49
CA VAL A 441 12.76 23.78 47.49
C VAL A 441 13.12 25.16 48.03
N LYS A 442 12.93 26.21 47.23
CA LYS A 442 13.02 27.60 47.71
C LYS A 442 11.69 27.97 48.33
#